data_AF-A0A7S3S7T4-F1
#
_entry.id   AF-A0A7S3S7T4-F1
#
_cell.length_a   1.000
_cell.length_b   1.000
_cell.length_c   1.000
_cell.angle_alpha   90.00
_cell.angle_beta   90.00
_cell.angle_gamma   90.00
#
_symmetry.space_group_name_H-M   'P 1'
#
loop_
_entity.id
_entity.type
_entity.pdbx_description
1 polymer ?
#
loop_
_entity_poly.entity_id
_entity_poly.type
_entity_poly.pdbx_seq_one_letter_code
_entity_poly.pdbx_strand_id
1 'polypeptide(L)'
;TSKLPAESTRTRIKQGLLEHMPSAGCESHRHSDVHSRSAASEGVAQTSAISQFIDSPRHSDVHSRSSAASDLKSGVAQTIAISQFIAASAALRPPRSVRRGLRVSDALVRWRSAFHTNPDRLTEEERAKLHAKSATVEHIDAFISHSWASSGRSKWLALSLEETGAVPMAAAMVITLAMTYIQQTCGLPGDIWATWAPDRVDGDEPSSRVAFSPLVFLSGLVWTFIAALLRLALCRRTYFVDGSCINQVDPEKKLLGIRSIGGFLSLSSQFIVLWDEQYFTRLWCVYELAVFRALNPRRPVLFLPMRFCFAAAVGYFVVLFAVTGVAGLSCGPIFFGDDLDAIVGSPLFYPALVVFWVSAFACCLMTVILGATLERQRSLLQEQLESFDACQAGCSSQADRAEILAAIAGIYEGIGGLDAFNQMVRSPEFKHQVVQILSTRSLVRGRMSFFLIPMVCLMGYVSCAIAHKSVLAHLITYIALVSWLVAGLPLFTALLLERGSRTVGSLARSESSHFSRLLSCASPGRGRLALASCRSATEAVLCMLASVAVMILAMDPGKFGLNASGCVLVALGVHLPLVLGAYCLLVRGAPLPPAPDVLVVGGDAC
;
A
#
# COMPACT_ATOMS: atom_id res chain seq x y z
N THR A 1 34.43 58.83 3.27
CA THR A 1 35.06 58.10 4.39
C THR A 1 34.78 56.61 4.18
N SER A 2 35.68 55.92 3.46
CA SER A 2 36.67 54.95 4.02
C SER A 2 36.00 53.72 4.66
N LYS A 3 36.38 52.47 4.43
CA LYS A 3 37.46 51.79 3.72
C LYS A 3 37.11 50.28 3.83
N LEU A 4 37.23 49.54 2.74
CA LEU A 4 37.80 48.19 2.53
C LEU A 4 37.56 46.99 3.50
N PRO A 5 37.74 45.75 2.99
CA PRO A 5 37.21 44.48 3.53
C PRO A 5 38.29 43.63 4.23
N ALA A 6 37.89 42.46 4.75
CA ALA A 6 38.81 41.42 5.24
C ALA A 6 38.52 40.06 4.58
N GLU A 7 39.48 39.62 3.78
CA GLU A 7 39.75 38.21 3.42
C GLU A 7 40.17 37.41 4.66
N SER A 8 39.88 36.11 4.66
CA SER A 8 40.65 35.12 5.43
C SER A 8 40.41 33.70 4.87
N THR A 9 41.23 33.36 3.87
CA THR A 9 42.05 32.15 3.78
C THR A 9 41.73 30.99 4.73
N ARG A 10 41.43 29.79 4.19
CA ARG A 10 41.83 28.54 4.85
C ARG A 10 42.34 27.49 3.86
N THR A 11 43.54 27.05 4.22
CA THR A 11 44.54 26.35 3.44
C THR A 11 44.33 24.84 3.47
N ARG A 12 44.70 24.18 2.36
CA ARG A 12 45.03 22.74 2.30
C ARG A 12 46.17 22.41 3.27
N ILE A 13 46.07 21.26 3.94
CA ILE A 13 47.23 20.52 4.45
C ILE A 13 47.20 19.11 3.86
N LYS A 14 48.26 18.79 3.13
CA LYS A 14 48.72 17.44 2.76
C LYS A 14 50.01 17.19 3.55
N GLN A 15 50.12 16.02 4.17
CA GLN A 15 51.35 15.30 4.57
C GLN A 15 50.87 13.89 4.95
N GLY A 16 51.39 12.75 4.49
CA GLY A 16 52.64 12.45 3.79
C GLY A 16 53.63 11.76 4.73
N LEU A 17 54.00 10.50 4.40
CA LEU A 17 55.08 9.63 4.93
C LEU A 17 54.73 8.77 6.18
N LEU A 18 55.16 7.51 6.37
CA LEU A 18 55.97 6.52 5.61
C LEU A 18 55.84 5.12 6.27
N GLU A 19 56.11 4.08 5.47
CA GLU A 19 56.73 2.76 5.76
C GLU A 19 56.44 1.95 7.06
N HIS A 20 55.93 0.72 6.92
CA HIS A 20 56.77 -0.50 6.80
C HIS A 20 55.94 -1.80 6.67
N MET A 21 56.36 -2.65 5.73
CA MET A 21 56.06 -4.09 5.58
C MET A 21 56.69 -4.90 6.74
N PRO A 22 56.22 -6.13 7.08
CA PRO A 22 56.59 -7.33 6.30
C PRO A 22 55.54 -8.44 6.15
N SER A 23 55.87 -9.26 5.16
CA SER A 23 55.37 -10.57 4.72
C SER A 23 55.21 -11.66 5.80
N ALA A 24 54.12 -12.42 5.68
CA ALA A 24 54.01 -13.88 5.86
C ALA A 24 52.60 -14.26 5.31
N GLY A 25 52.38 -15.22 4.41
CA GLY A 25 53.00 -16.53 4.31
C GLY A 25 52.28 -17.50 5.24
N CYS A 26 51.09 -17.99 4.87
CA CYS A 26 50.60 -19.29 5.34
C CYS A 26 49.40 -19.78 4.50
N GLU A 27 49.65 -20.87 3.79
CA GLU A 27 48.68 -21.81 3.27
C GLU A 27 47.80 -22.37 4.40
N SER A 28 46.52 -22.58 4.11
CA SER A 28 45.68 -23.45 4.91
C SER A 28 44.49 -23.89 4.05
N HIS A 29 44.70 -25.01 3.37
CA HIS A 29 43.63 -25.91 2.93
C HIS A 29 42.61 -26.11 4.06
N ARG A 30 41.34 -25.83 3.77
CA ARG A 30 40.23 -26.48 4.48
C ARG A 30 39.22 -27.00 3.47
N HIS A 31 39.38 -28.30 3.21
CA HIS A 31 38.29 -29.18 2.82
C HIS A 31 37.08 -28.93 3.72
N SER A 32 35.93 -28.74 3.11
CA SER A 32 34.63 -28.87 3.77
C SER A 32 33.78 -29.73 2.86
N ASP A 33 33.90 -31.04 3.07
CA ASP A 33 32.95 -32.03 2.61
C ASP A 33 31.59 -31.73 3.25
N VAL A 34 30.59 -31.40 2.43
CA VAL A 34 29.18 -31.45 2.85
C VAL A 34 28.37 -32.07 1.72
N HIS A 35 28.05 -33.35 1.94
CA HIS A 35 26.92 -34.13 1.43
C HIS A 35 26.28 -33.70 0.10
N SER A 36 26.73 -34.38 -0.96
CA SER A 36 25.92 -34.73 -2.11
C SER A 36 24.67 -35.53 -1.69
N ARG A 37 23.51 -34.86 -1.58
CA ARG A 37 22.21 -35.54 -1.72
C ARG A 37 21.81 -35.53 -3.19
N SER A 38 21.95 -36.71 -3.78
CA SER A 38 21.23 -37.17 -4.96
C SER A 38 19.74 -36.83 -4.82
N ALA A 39 19.22 -35.99 -5.73
CA ALA A 39 17.81 -35.94 -6.04
C ALA A 39 17.69 -36.33 -7.51
N ALA A 40 17.07 -37.48 -7.70
CA ALA A 40 16.84 -38.14 -8.96
C ALA A 40 15.98 -37.30 -9.91
N SER A 41 16.12 -37.64 -11.17
CA SER A 41 15.30 -37.26 -12.31
C SER A 41 13.80 -37.31 -12.04
N GLU A 42 13.11 -36.19 -12.24
CA GLU A 42 11.71 -36.20 -12.68
C GLU A 42 11.63 -35.36 -13.96
N GLY A 43 11.78 -36.06 -15.07
CA GLY A 43 11.42 -35.57 -16.39
C GLY A 43 9.99 -36.00 -16.73
N VAL A 44 9.24 -35.05 -17.28
CA VAL A 44 8.23 -35.27 -18.33
C VAL A 44 6.99 -36.08 -17.94
N ALA A 45 5.93 -35.38 -17.52
CA ALA A 45 4.54 -35.74 -17.84
C ALA A 45 3.62 -34.54 -17.62
N GLN A 46 3.48 -33.68 -18.63
CA GLN A 46 2.44 -32.64 -18.63
C GLN A 46 1.83 -32.48 -20.03
N THR A 47 1.25 -33.57 -20.53
CA THR A 47 0.44 -33.64 -21.75
C THR A 47 -0.64 -34.73 -21.59
N SER A 48 -1.55 -34.60 -20.62
CA SER A 48 -2.78 -35.43 -20.60
C SER A 48 -3.94 -34.81 -19.81
N ALA A 49 -4.27 -33.54 -20.07
CA ALA A 49 -5.42 -32.88 -19.43
C ALA A 49 -6.41 -32.27 -20.45
N ILE A 50 -6.72 -33.00 -21.53
CA ILE A 50 -7.73 -32.60 -22.53
C ILE A 50 -8.81 -33.68 -22.78
N SER A 51 -8.85 -34.80 -22.03
CA SER A 51 -9.77 -35.93 -22.34
C SER A 51 -10.85 -36.26 -21.29
N GLN A 52 -11.24 -35.34 -20.41
CA GLN A 52 -12.29 -35.63 -19.43
C GLN A 52 -13.25 -34.46 -19.23
N PHE A 53 -13.99 -34.08 -20.27
CA PHE A 53 -15.21 -33.27 -20.10
C PHE A 53 -16.15 -33.41 -21.32
N ILE A 54 -16.69 -34.62 -21.53
CA ILE A 54 -17.88 -34.82 -22.36
C ILE A 54 -18.69 -35.92 -21.67
N ASP A 55 -19.72 -35.56 -20.91
CA ASP A 55 -20.97 -36.30 -20.79
C ASP A 55 -21.98 -35.57 -19.88
N SER A 56 -22.93 -34.84 -20.49
CA SER A 56 -24.27 -34.54 -19.93
C SER A 56 -25.17 -33.84 -20.95
N PRO A 57 -26.50 -33.89 -20.80
CA PRO A 57 -27.38 -34.33 -21.88
C PRO A 57 -27.95 -33.22 -22.77
N ARG A 58 -28.28 -33.66 -23.98
CA ARG A 58 -28.92 -32.93 -25.07
C ARG A 58 -30.27 -32.34 -24.65
N HIS A 59 -30.37 -31.02 -24.66
CA HIS A 59 -31.60 -30.33 -25.05
C HIS A 59 -31.31 -29.45 -26.29
N SER A 60 -32.25 -29.52 -27.22
CA SER A 60 -32.17 -29.13 -28.61
C SER A 60 -32.37 -27.63 -28.83
N ASP A 61 -31.28 -26.89 -29.05
CA ASP A 61 -31.29 -25.59 -29.72
C ASP A 61 -30.36 -25.64 -30.94
N VAL A 62 -30.96 -25.67 -32.13
CA VAL A 62 -30.24 -25.88 -33.41
C VAL A 62 -29.70 -24.57 -34.01
N HIS A 63 -30.11 -23.40 -33.50
CA HIS A 63 -29.68 -22.10 -34.05
C HIS A 63 -28.43 -21.48 -33.41
N SER A 64 -27.85 -22.05 -32.35
CA SER A 64 -26.63 -21.54 -31.69
C SER A 64 -25.30 -22.18 -32.17
N ARG A 65 -25.35 -23.21 -33.04
CA ARG A 65 -24.15 -23.96 -33.46
C ARG A 65 -23.24 -23.22 -34.44
N SER A 66 -23.77 -22.23 -35.16
CA SER A 66 -23.00 -21.47 -36.16
C SER A 66 -21.94 -20.57 -35.50
N SER A 67 -22.29 -19.84 -34.43
CA SER A 67 -21.33 -18.95 -33.75
C SER A 67 -20.32 -19.72 -32.90
N ALA A 68 -20.72 -20.85 -32.30
CA ALA A 68 -19.79 -21.69 -31.53
C ALA A 68 -18.66 -22.27 -32.39
N ALA A 69 -18.94 -22.59 -33.67
CA ALA A 69 -17.94 -23.11 -34.59
C ALA A 69 -16.96 -22.03 -35.08
N SER A 70 -17.40 -20.78 -35.24
CA SER A 70 -16.50 -19.65 -35.55
C SER A 70 -15.60 -19.29 -34.37
N ASP A 71 -16.14 -19.33 -33.15
CA ASP A 71 -15.38 -19.04 -31.92
C ASP A 71 -14.32 -20.11 -31.64
N LEU A 72 -14.65 -21.39 -31.90
CA LEU A 72 -13.68 -22.48 -31.74
C LEU A 72 -12.53 -22.39 -32.77
N LYS A 73 -12.83 -22.03 -34.02
CA LYS A 73 -11.82 -21.86 -35.07
C LYS A 73 -10.90 -20.66 -34.78
N SER A 74 -11.45 -19.55 -34.27
CA SER A 74 -10.65 -18.38 -33.89
C SER A 74 -9.72 -18.70 -32.71
N GLY A 75 -10.20 -19.46 -31.70
CA GLY A 75 -9.39 -19.87 -30.55
C GLY A 75 -8.22 -20.81 -30.91
N VAL A 76 -8.42 -21.72 -31.87
CA VAL A 76 -7.34 -22.62 -32.34
C VAL A 76 -6.28 -21.84 -33.13
N ALA A 77 -6.69 -20.96 -34.06
CA ALA A 77 -5.77 -20.11 -34.80
C ALA A 77 -4.98 -19.17 -33.87
N GLN A 78 -5.66 -18.61 -32.86
CA GLN A 78 -5.06 -17.81 -31.80
C GLN A 78 -3.98 -18.59 -31.05
N THR A 79 -4.27 -19.83 -30.67
CA THR A 79 -3.33 -20.68 -29.94
C THR A 79 -2.09 -20.99 -30.78
N ILE A 80 -2.25 -21.19 -32.09
CA ILE A 80 -1.13 -21.45 -33.02
C ILE A 80 -0.26 -20.20 -33.21
N ALA A 81 -0.85 -19.04 -33.48
CA ALA A 81 -0.10 -17.79 -33.66
C ALA A 81 0.63 -17.37 -32.38
N ILE A 82 -0.02 -17.47 -31.23
CA ILE A 82 0.61 -17.23 -29.92
C ILE A 82 1.73 -18.24 -29.67
N SER A 83 1.55 -19.51 -30.00
CA SER A 83 2.60 -20.53 -29.88
C SER A 83 3.82 -20.22 -30.76
N GLN A 84 3.62 -19.74 -31.99
CA GLN A 84 4.71 -19.32 -32.88
C GLN A 84 5.43 -18.06 -32.36
N PHE A 85 4.69 -17.06 -31.87
CA PHE A 85 5.29 -15.89 -31.23
C PHE A 85 6.03 -16.28 -29.95
N ILE A 86 5.47 -17.18 -29.13
CA ILE A 86 6.12 -17.73 -27.93
C ILE A 86 7.38 -18.50 -28.34
N ALA A 87 7.36 -19.29 -29.40
CA ALA A 87 8.54 -20.00 -29.89
C ALA A 87 9.62 -19.03 -30.40
N ALA A 88 9.23 -17.98 -31.13
CA ALA A 88 10.14 -16.94 -31.60
C ALA A 88 10.71 -16.10 -30.44
N SER A 89 9.89 -15.76 -29.44
CA SER A 89 10.31 -15.01 -28.25
C SER A 89 11.06 -15.85 -27.23
N ALA A 90 10.79 -17.17 -27.16
CA ALA A 90 11.59 -18.13 -26.41
C ALA A 90 12.95 -18.37 -27.07
N ALA A 91 13.01 -18.30 -28.40
CA ALA A 91 14.28 -18.23 -29.13
C ALA A 91 15.03 -16.91 -28.86
N LEU A 92 14.31 -15.84 -28.49
CA LEU A 92 14.84 -14.55 -28.03
C LEU A 92 15.10 -14.50 -26.51
N ARG A 93 15.50 -15.62 -25.91
CA ARG A 93 16.05 -15.56 -24.53
C ARG A 93 17.20 -14.54 -24.52
N PRO A 94 17.15 -13.51 -23.64
CA PRO A 94 18.21 -12.52 -23.60
C PRO A 94 19.55 -13.23 -23.38
N PRO A 95 20.60 -12.89 -24.14
CA PRO A 95 21.94 -13.41 -23.90
C PRO A 95 22.31 -13.26 -22.43
N ARG A 96 23.03 -14.24 -21.86
CA ARG A 96 23.43 -14.20 -20.44
C ARG A 96 24.18 -12.92 -20.06
N SER A 97 24.86 -12.29 -21.02
CA SER A 97 25.58 -11.03 -20.85
C SER A 97 24.68 -9.83 -20.53
N VAL A 98 23.45 -9.80 -21.06
CA VAL A 98 22.48 -8.71 -20.82
C VAL A 98 21.38 -9.10 -19.84
N ARG A 99 21.25 -10.39 -19.51
CA ARG A 99 20.19 -10.90 -18.64
C ARG A 99 20.39 -10.50 -17.18
N ARG A 100 19.98 -9.28 -16.81
CA ARG A 100 20.17 -8.73 -15.47
C ARG A 100 18.86 -8.48 -14.74
N GLY A 101 18.93 -8.58 -13.41
CA GLY A 101 17.85 -8.25 -12.48
C GLY A 101 18.39 -7.46 -11.29
N LEU A 102 17.57 -6.58 -10.75
CA LEU A 102 17.86 -5.76 -9.58
C LEU A 102 17.19 -6.38 -8.36
N ARG A 103 17.93 -6.67 -7.29
CA ARG A 103 17.29 -7.17 -6.06
C ARG A 103 16.38 -6.12 -5.45
N VAL A 104 15.27 -6.56 -4.86
CA VAL A 104 14.32 -5.66 -4.17
C VAL A 104 15.02 -4.86 -3.07
N SER A 105 15.94 -5.48 -2.34
CA SER A 105 16.74 -4.78 -1.32
C SER A 105 17.54 -3.62 -1.91
N ASP A 106 18.21 -3.83 -3.04
CA ASP A 106 18.99 -2.79 -3.74
C ASP A 106 18.10 -1.70 -4.36
N ALA A 107 16.88 -2.06 -4.77
CA ALA A 107 15.89 -1.13 -5.33
C ALA A 107 15.23 -0.25 -4.25
N LEU A 108 14.90 -0.82 -3.08
CA LEU A 108 13.98 -0.21 -2.12
C LEU A 108 14.57 0.12 -0.73
N VAL A 109 15.62 -0.56 -0.24
CA VAL A 109 16.16 -0.26 1.11
C VAL A 109 16.74 1.14 1.17
N ARG A 110 17.42 1.58 0.10
CA ARG A 110 17.93 2.95 -0.01
C ARG A 110 16.88 3.82 -0.69
N TRP A 111 16.35 4.76 0.08
CA TRP A 111 15.54 5.85 -0.45
C TRP A 111 16.25 6.48 -1.67
N ARG A 112 15.53 6.63 -2.79
CA ARG A 112 16.00 7.17 -4.09
C ARG A 112 16.93 6.27 -4.95
N SER A 113 17.04 4.97 -4.67
CA SER A 113 18.03 4.12 -5.36
C SER A 113 17.84 3.96 -6.89
N ALA A 114 16.67 3.49 -7.34
CA ALA A 114 16.49 3.03 -8.74
C ALA A 114 15.52 3.88 -9.58
N PHE A 115 14.56 4.56 -8.94
CA PHE A 115 13.47 5.27 -9.62
C PHE A 115 13.57 6.79 -9.58
N HIS A 116 14.62 7.34 -8.97
CA HIS A 116 14.66 8.76 -8.61
C HIS A 116 14.81 9.69 -9.82
N THR A 117 15.74 9.35 -10.72
CA THR A 117 16.11 10.18 -11.85
C THR A 117 15.99 9.34 -13.11
N ASN A 118 15.39 9.91 -14.17
CA ASN A 118 15.41 9.29 -15.48
C ASN A 118 16.88 9.03 -15.88
N PRO A 119 17.25 7.79 -16.28
CA PRO A 119 18.61 7.45 -16.68
C PRO A 119 19.21 8.38 -17.73
N ASP A 120 18.39 8.93 -18.63
CA ASP A 120 18.86 9.85 -19.69
C ASP A 120 19.33 11.21 -19.14
N ARG A 121 18.97 11.54 -17.89
CA ARG A 121 19.43 12.77 -17.20
C ARG A 121 20.64 12.53 -16.29
N LEU A 122 21.09 11.29 -16.18
CA LEU A 122 22.24 10.92 -15.34
C LEU A 122 23.54 11.06 -16.13
N THR A 123 24.60 11.44 -15.41
CA THR A 123 25.96 11.36 -15.95
C THR A 123 26.30 9.91 -16.32
N GLU A 124 27.29 9.73 -17.20
CA GLU A 124 27.73 8.40 -17.60
C GLU A 124 28.20 7.54 -16.41
N GLU A 125 28.91 8.16 -15.45
CA GLU A 125 29.35 7.50 -14.22
C GLU A 125 28.15 7.06 -13.35
N GLU A 126 27.14 7.92 -13.19
CA GLU A 126 25.92 7.58 -12.45
C GLU A 126 25.12 6.46 -13.14
N ARG A 127 25.07 6.47 -14.48
CA ARG A 127 24.46 5.39 -15.28
C ARG A 127 25.20 4.07 -15.09
N ALA A 128 26.53 4.08 -15.10
CA ALA A 128 27.36 2.90 -14.82
C ALA A 128 27.12 2.37 -13.39
N LYS A 129 27.09 3.27 -12.39
CA LYS A 129 26.78 2.93 -10.99
C LYS A 129 25.38 2.36 -10.84
N LEU A 130 24.38 2.91 -11.54
CA LEU A 130 23.02 2.40 -11.53
C LEU A 130 22.95 0.98 -12.13
N HIS A 131 23.61 0.76 -13.27
CA HIS A 131 23.67 -0.55 -13.91
C HIS A 131 24.44 -1.59 -13.07
N ALA A 132 25.50 -1.18 -12.37
CA ALA A 132 26.29 -2.05 -11.50
C ALA A 132 25.50 -2.62 -10.30
N LYS A 133 24.36 -2.02 -9.94
CA LYS A 133 23.47 -2.53 -8.87
C LYS A 133 22.67 -3.76 -9.30
N SER A 134 22.41 -3.95 -10.58
CA SER A 134 21.79 -5.18 -11.07
C SER A 134 22.82 -6.29 -11.17
N ALA A 135 22.40 -7.55 -11.16
CA ALA A 135 23.26 -8.72 -11.35
C ALA A 135 22.69 -9.63 -12.42
N THR A 136 23.51 -10.49 -13.03
CA THR A 136 23.02 -11.50 -13.96
C THR A 136 22.09 -12.47 -13.23
N VAL A 137 20.90 -12.71 -13.78
CA VAL A 137 19.88 -13.59 -13.17
C VAL A 137 19.36 -14.58 -14.19
N GLU A 138 18.96 -15.77 -13.76
CA GLU A 138 18.31 -16.74 -14.66
C GLU A 138 16.80 -16.51 -14.77
N HIS A 139 16.21 -15.96 -13.72
CA HIS A 139 14.78 -15.74 -13.56
C HIS A 139 14.53 -14.33 -13.00
N ILE A 140 13.37 -13.73 -13.32
CA ILE A 140 12.94 -12.43 -12.80
C ILE A 140 11.62 -12.63 -12.05
N ASP A 141 11.56 -12.19 -10.79
CA ASP A 141 10.34 -12.33 -9.99
C ASP A 141 9.23 -11.37 -10.45
N ALA A 142 9.60 -10.14 -10.82
CA ALA A 142 8.65 -9.17 -11.35
C ALA A 142 9.28 -8.22 -12.37
N PHE A 143 8.57 -7.97 -13.46
CA PHE A 143 8.86 -6.89 -14.40
C PHE A 143 8.11 -5.62 -13.96
N ILE A 144 8.84 -4.51 -13.77
CA ILE A 144 8.27 -3.26 -13.29
C ILE A 144 8.06 -2.28 -14.46
N SER A 145 6.85 -2.28 -15.02
CA SER A 145 6.46 -1.34 -16.06
C SER A 145 5.99 -0.02 -15.46
N HIS A 146 6.56 1.09 -15.92
CA HIS A 146 6.32 2.40 -15.33
C HIS A 146 6.65 3.56 -16.28
N SER A 147 6.09 4.73 -15.99
CA SER A 147 6.47 5.97 -16.69
C SER A 147 7.61 6.67 -15.96
N TRP A 148 8.74 6.94 -16.62
CA TRP A 148 9.80 7.85 -16.11
C TRP A 148 9.35 9.29 -15.80
N ALA A 149 8.18 9.72 -16.27
CA ALA A 149 7.64 11.06 -15.98
C ALA A 149 7.02 11.17 -14.58
N SER A 150 6.58 10.07 -13.97
CA SER A 150 6.10 10.09 -12.58
C SER A 150 7.21 10.14 -11.55
N SER A 151 6.83 10.65 -10.38
CA SER A 151 7.74 10.83 -9.26
C SER A 151 8.34 9.49 -8.80
N GLY A 152 9.67 9.45 -8.66
CA GLY A 152 10.38 8.29 -8.12
C GLY A 152 9.97 7.94 -6.68
N ARG A 153 9.54 8.94 -5.89
CA ARG A 153 9.08 8.74 -4.51
C ARG A 153 7.78 7.94 -4.46
N SER A 154 6.83 8.23 -5.34
CA SER A 154 5.56 7.50 -5.41
C SER A 154 5.78 6.05 -5.87
N LYS A 155 6.70 5.81 -6.81
CA LYS A 155 7.11 4.46 -7.25
C LYS A 155 7.72 3.66 -6.11
N TRP A 156 8.72 4.25 -5.44
CA TRP A 156 9.37 3.65 -4.27
C TRP A 156 8.34 3.30 -3.20
N LEU A 157 7.45 4.23 -2.87
CA LEU A 157 6.46 4.04 -1.82
C LEU A 157 5.44 2.94 -2.19
N ALA A 158 4.96 2.93 -3.43
CA ALA A 158 4.02 1.93 -3.90
C ALA A 158 4.62 0.52 -3.85
N LEU A 159 5.87 0.36 -4.28
CA LEU A 159 6.58 -0.92 -4.23
C LEU A 159 6.95 -1.32 -2.79
N SER A 160 7.39 -0.38 -1.95
CA SER A 160 7.72 -0.66 -0.55
C SER A 160 6.50 -1.18 0.20
N LEU A 161 5.34 -0.53 0.07
CA LEU A 161 4.10 -0.96 0.70
C LEU A 161 3.66 -2.35 0.22
N GLU A 162 3.81 -2.62 -1.08
CA GLU A 162 3.48 -3.93 -1.67
C GLU A 162 4.40 -5.04 -1.14
N GLU A 163 5.71 -4.79 -1.04
CA GLU A 163 6.68 -5.79 -0.60
C GLU A 163 6.70 -6.03 0.92
N THR A 164 6.41 -4.99 1.73
CA THR A 164 6.34 -5.14 3.19
C THR A 164 5.11 -5.92 3.65
N GLY A 165 3.97 -5.73 2.97
CA GLY A 165 2.70 -6.37 3.32
C GLY A 165 2.31 -6.19 4.80
N ALA A 166 1.80 -7.25 5.43
CA ALA A 166 1.35 -7.24 6.83
C ALA A 166 2.46 -7.48 7.86
N VAL A 167 3.71 -7.73 7.43
CA VAL A 167 4.82 -8.09 8.34
C VAL A 167 5.11 -7.01 9.40
N PRO A 168 5.20 -5.71 9.05
CA PRO A 168 5.46 -4.67 10.04
C PRO A 168 4.38 -4.59 11.13
N MET A 169 3.11 -4.80 10.75
CA MET A 169 1.98 -4.81 11.68
C MET A 169 2.05 -5.98 12.65
N ALA A 170 2.31 -7.19 12.14
CA ALA A 170 2.45 -8.37 13.00
C ALA A 170 3.60 -8.22 13.99
N ALA A 171 4.74 -7.69 13.53
CA ALA A 171 5.89 -7.44 14.36
C ALA A 171 5.60 -6.38 15.45
N ALA A 172 4.93 -5.28 15.08
CA ALA A 172 4.51 -4.23 16.01
C ALA A 172 3.57 -4.79 17.09
N MET A 173 2.61 -5.62 16.70
CA MET A 173 1.67 -6.26 17.62
C MET A 173 2.38 -7.18 18.62
N VAL A 174 3.26 -8.07 18.14
CA VAL A 174 4.02 -8.99 19.00
C VAL A 174 4.90 -8.22 19.99
N ILE A 175 5.65 -7.21 19.53
CA ILE A 175 6.51 -6.42 20.42
C ILE A 175 5.70 -5.58 21.40
N THR A 176 4.61 -4.97 20.96
CA THR A 176 3.73 -4.19 21.85
C THR A 176 3.17 -5.07 22.98
N LEU A 177 2.70 -6.28 22.64
CA LEU A 177 2.20 -7.25 23.63
C LEU A 177 3.32 -7.74 24.57
N ALA A 178 4.49 -8.06 24.04
CA ALA A 178 5.63 -8.49 24.84
C ALA A 178 6.08 -7.39 25.81
N MET A 179 6.18 -6.14 25.33
CA MET A 179 6.55 -5.00 26.16
C MET A 179 5.48 -4.67 27.21
N THR A 180 4.20 -4.83 26.88
CA THR A 180 3.10 -4.73 27.84
C THR A 180 3.26 -5.77 28.96
N TYR A 181 3.55 -7.03 28.61
CA TYR A 181 3.76 -8.11 29.58
C TYR A 181 5.00 -7.87 30.46
N ILE A 182 6.12 -7.46 29.86
CA ILE A 182 7.36 -7.13 30.60
C ILE A 182 7.10 -5.95 31.53
N GLN A 183 6.37 -4.93 31.09
CA GLN A 183 5.99 -3.81 31.94
C GLN A 183 5.23 -4.29 33.18
N GLN A 184 4.21 -5.14 32.99
CA GLN A 184 3.37 -5.65 34.07
C GLN A 184 4.10 -6.57 35.04
N THR A 185 5.11 -7.32 34.59
CA THR A 185 5.79 -8.34 35.39
C THR A 185 7.10 -7.87 36.00
N CYS A 186 7.85 -7.04 35.28
CA CYS A 186 9.18 -6.61 35.68
C CYS A 186 9.25 -5.15 36.15
N GLY A 187 8.23 -4.33 35.86
CA GLY A 187 8.22 -2.90 36.20
C GLY A 187 9.36 -2.16 35.50
N LEU A 188 9.24 -1.93 34.19
CA LEU A 188 10.26 -1.21 33.43
C LEU A 188 10.36 0.25 33.90
N PRO A 189 11.57 0.85 33.86
CA PRO A 189 11.77 2.24 34.22
C PRO A 189 10.96 3.16 33.31
N GLY A 190 10.39 4.21 33.90
CA GLY A 190 9.48 5.11 33.20
C GLY A 190 8.01 4.69 33.30
N ASP A 191 7.66 3.77 34.21
CA ASP A 191 6.28 3.67 34.69
C ASP A 191 5.91 4.97 35.41
N ILE A 192 4.91 5.62 34.86
CA ILE A 192 4.36 6.85 35.41
C ILE A 192 3.14 6.39 36.18
N TRP A 193 3.30 6.33 37.49
CA TRP A 193 2.25 5.94 38.40
C TRP A 193 1.46 7.20 38.73
N ALA A 194 0.33 7.42 38.06
CA ALA A 194 -0.64 8.38 38.58
C ALA A 194 -1.44 7.69 39.69
N THR A 195 -1.08 7.96 40.95
CA THR A 195 -1.90 7.54 42.09
C THR A 195 -3.12 8.44 42.20
N TRP A 196 -4.28 7.92 41.79
CA TRP A 196 -5.55 8.62 41.96
C TRP A 196 -6.09 8.32 43.37
N ALA A 197 -5.78 9.20 44.33
CA ALA A 197 -6.44 9.22 45.62
C ALA A 197 -6.71 10.68 46.02
N PRO A 198 -7.98 11.13 46.06
CA PRO A 198 -8.28 12.33 46.85
C PRO A 198 -7.90 12.01 48.29
N ASP A 199 -7.30 12.96 49.00
CA ASP A 199 -6.97 12.88 50.43
C ASP A 199 -8.17 12.36 51.22
N ARG A 200 -8.28 11.04 51.36
CA ARG A 200 -9.20 10.40 52.29
C ARG A 200 -8.37 9.93 53.45
N VAL A 201 -8.32 10.85 54.40
CA VAL A 201 -8.24 10.60 55.83
C VAL A 201 -9.11 9.37 56.14
N ASP A 202 -8.48 8.37 56.75
CA ASP A 202 -9.07 7.16 57.35
C ASP A 202 -9.37 5.96 56.43
N GLY A 203 -8.32 5.15 56.17
CA GLY A 203 -8.42 3.68 56.24
C GLY A 203 -8.68 2.88 54.95
N ASP A 204 -7.62 2.24 54.45
CA ASP A 204 -7.56 0.92 53.80
C ASP A 204 -8.14 0.63 52.40
N GLU A 205 -8.64 1.59 51.62
CA GLU A 205 -8.95 1.26 50.20
C GLU A 205 -7.74 1.36 49.25
N PRO A 206 -7.50 0.33 48.41
CA PRO A 206 -6.38 0.32 47.46
C PRO A 206 -6.59 1.39 46.38
N SER A 207 -5.76 2.43 46.44
CA SER A 207 -5.64 3.46 45.40
C SER A 207 -5.57 2.82 44.01
N SER A 208 -6.49 3.17 43.11
CA SER A 208 -6.42 2.74 41.72
C SER A 208 -5.19 3.38 41.06
N ARG A 209 -4.23 2.56 40.65
CA ARG A 209 -3.04 3.00 39.93
C ARG A 209 -3.29 2.92 38.43
N VAL A 210 -2.94 3.97 37.71
CA VAL A 210 -2.89 3.98 36.24
C VAL A 210 -1.42 4.05 35.86
N ALA A 211 -0.90 3.00 35.23
CA ALA A 211 0.49 2.94 34.78
C ALA A 211 0.56 3.34 33.30
N PHE A 212 1.28 4.42 32.99
CA PHE A 212 1.56 4.81 31.62
C PHE A 212 3.00 4.41 31.25
N SER A 213 3.16 3.71 30.12
CA SER A 213 4.48 3.32 29.60
C SER A 213 4.67 3.78 28.15
N PRO A 214 5.32 4.95 27.94
CA PRO A 214 5.71 5.41 26.60
C PRO A 214 6.60 4.41 25.86
N LEU A 215 7.35 3.60 26.60
CA LEU A 215 8.22 2.56 26.05
C LEU A 215 7.42 1.50 25.29
N VAL A 216 6.24 1.10 25.77
CA VAL A 216 5.36 0.16 25.06
C VAL A 216 4.93 0.73 23.71
N PHE A 217 4.53 1.99 23.67
CA PHE A 217 4.14 2.65 22.41
C PHE A 217 5.32 2.82 21.45
N LEU A 218 6.44 3.37 21.94
CA LEU A 218 7.63 3.65 21.13
C LEU A 218 8.26 2.36 20.61
N SER A 219 8.31 1.31 21.40
CA SER A 219 8.86 0.01 20.97
C SER A 219 8.08 -0.57 19.79
N GLY A 220 6.74 -0.56 19.84
CA GLY A 220 5.89 -1.01 18.73
C GLY A 220 6.12 -0.18 17.46
N LEU A 221 6.22 1.14 17.58
CA LEU A 221 6.52 2.02 16.45
C LEU A 221 7.92 1.77 15.86
N VAL A 222 8.95 1.75 16.69
CA VAL A 222 10.34 1.51 16.25
C VAL A 222 10.44 0.15 15.57
N TRP A 223 9.84 -0.88 16.17
CA TRP A 223 9.89 -2.22 15.62
C TRP A 223 9.11 -2.36 14.31
N THR A 224 8.09 -1.54 14.09
CA THR A 224 7.42 -1.44 12.79
C THR A 224 8.40 -1.06 11.68
N PHE A 225 9.16 0.01 11.89
CA PHE A 225 10.12 0.49 10.90
C PHE A 225 11.27 -0.50 10.72
N ILE A 226 11.77 -1.08 11.81
CA ILE A 226 12.81 -2.12 11.76
C ILE A 226 12.29 -3.34 10.98
N ALA A 227 11.09 -3.84 11.28
CA ALA A 227 10.51 -4.99 10.58
C ALA A 227 10.27 -4.71 9.09
N ALA A 228 9.83 -3.50 8.73
CA ALA A 228 9.69 -3.08 7.34
C ALA A 228 11.06 -3.07 6.61
N LEU A 229 12.07 -2.46 7.22
CA LEU A 229 13.43 -2.39 6.65
C LEU A 229 14.06 -3.78 6.54
N LEU A 230 13.92 -4.62 7.57
CA LEU A 230 14.38 -6.01 7.55
C LEU A 230 13.66 -6.81 6.48
N ARG A 231 12.33 -6.67 6.35
CA ARG A 231 11.55 -7.36 5.32
C ARG A 231 12.02 -6.99 3.91
N LEU A 232 12.34 -5.72 3.67
CA LEU A 232 12.89 -5.25 2.39
C LEU A 232 14.34 -5.71 2.19
N ALA A 233 15.18 -5.63 3.21
CA ALA A 233 16.58 -6.04 3.15
C ALA A 233 16.75 -7.54 2.94
N LEU A 234 15.88 -8.35 3.53
CA LEU A 234 15.85 -9.80 3.40
C LEU A 234 15.04 -10.26 2.18
N CYS A 235 14.38 -9.35 1.45
CA CYS A 235 13.65 -9.71 0.25
C CYS A 235 14.60 -10.14 -0.86
N ARG A 236 14.59 -11.44 -1.18
CA ARG A 236 15.42 -12.03 -2.23
C ARG A 236 14.82 -11.90 -3.64
N ARG A 237 13.65 -11.27 -3.76
CA ARG A 237 13.01 -11.06 -5.06
C ARG A 237 13.88 -10.17 -5.95
N THR A 238 13.75 -10.40 -7.24
CA THR A 238 14.48 -9.74 -8.31
C THR A 238 13.49 -9.04 -9.22
N TYR A 239 13.72 -7.75 -9.42
CA TYR A 239 12.96 -6.91 -10.32
C TYR A 239 13.72 -6.70 -11.61
N PHE A 240 13.00 -6.68 -12.73
CA PHE A 240 13.49 -6.00 -13.91
C PHE A 240 13.06 -4.54 -13.86
N VAL A 241 14.05 -3.65 -13.80
CA VAL A 241 13.89 -2.20 -13.91
C VAL A 241 14.80 -1.74 -15.04
N ASP A 242 14.21 -1.30 -16.15
CA ASP A 242 14.87 -0.89 -17.39
C ASP A 242 16.13 -0.03 -17.16
N GLY A 243 16.03 1.03 -16.35
CA GLY A 243 17.13 1.96 -16.08
C GLY A 243 18.33 1.34 -15.33
N SER A 244 18.11 0.24 -14.60
CA SER A 244 19.18 -0.45 -13.83
C SER A 244 19.63 -1.77 -14.48
N CYS A 245 18.77 -2.41 -15.26
CA CYS A 245 19.05 -3.73 -15.83
C CYS A 245 19.60 -3.65 -17.26
N ILE A 246 19.27 -2.58 -18.00
CA ILE A 246 19.85 -2.31 -19.32
C ILE A 246 21.08 -1.43 -19.14
N ASN A 247 22.18 -1.75 -19.83
CA ASN A 247 23.38 -0.91 -19.81
C ASN A 247 23.07 0.44 -20.47
N GLN A 248 23.09 1.52 -19.70
CA GLN A 248 22.76 2.87 -20.17
C GLN A 248 23.98 3.65 -20.70
N VAL A 249 25.17 3.06 -20.65
CA VAL A 249 26.45 3.69 -21.03
C VAL A 249 26.91 3.20 -22.41
N ASP A 250 26.98 1.89 -22.58
CA ASP A 250 27.42 1.25 -23.81
C ASP A 250 26.26 1.19 -24.82
N PRO A 251 26.33 1.89 -25.97
CA PRO A 251 25.19 2.01 -26.90
C PRO A 251 24.80 0.68 -27.53
N GLU A 252 25.76 -0.22 -27.79
CA GLU A 252 25.46 -1.54 -28.36
C GLU A 252 24.75 -2.42 -27.35
N LYS A 253 25.22 -2.43 -26.10
CA LYS A 253 24.56 -3.17 -25.02
C LYS A 253 23.21 -2.57 -24.64
N LYS A 254 23.06 -1.24 -24.74
CA LYS A 254 21.77 -0.55 -24.57
C LYS A 254 20.77 -1.06 -25.60
N LEU A 255 21.14 -1.01 -26.87
CA LEU A 255 20.31 -1.48 -27.98
C LEU A 255 19.97 -2.97 -27.85
N LEU A 256 20.95 -3.81 -27.51
CA LEU A 256 20.74 -5.24 -27.28
C LEU A 256 19.76 -5.49 -26.11
N GLY A 257 19.89 -4.72 -25.02
CA GLY A 257 18.98 -4.79 -23.88
C GLY A 257 17.55 -4.38 -24.24
N ILE A 258 17.38 -3.29 -25.00
CA ILE A 258 16.07 -2.82 -25.49
C ILE A 258 15.42 -3.88 -26.39
N ARG A 259 16.16 -4.42 -27.37
CA ARG A 259 15.69 -5.50 -28.24
C ARG A 259 15.34 -6.79 -27.49
N SER A 260 15.87 -6.96 -26.27
CA SER A 260 15.61 -8.12 -25.42
C SER A 260 14.47 -7.93 -24.42
N ILE A 261 13.72 -6.82 -24.43
CA ILE A 261 12.61 -6.55 -23.49
C ILE A 261 11.57 -7.69 -23.49
N GLY A 262 11.17 -8.19 -24.66
CA GLY A 262 10.26 -9.34 -24.72
C GLY A 262 10.81 -10.61 -24.07
N GLY A 263 12.12 -10.82 -24.17
CA GLY A 263 12.81 -11.90 -23.48
C GLY A 263 12.85 -11.73 -21.95
N PHE A 264 12.95 -10.50 -21.44
CA PHE A 264 12.84 -10.24 -20.00
C PHE A 264 11.41 -10.48 -19.49
N LEU A 265 10.40 -10.11 -20.28
CA LEU A 265 8.99 -10.35 -19.96
C LEU A 265 8.66 -11.85 -19.93
N SER A 266 9.24 -12.66 -20.83
CA SER A 266 9.05 -14.12 -20.81
C SER A 266 9.71 -14.79 -19.59
N LEU A 267 10.81 -14.21 -19.09
CA LEU A 267 11.49 -14.65 -17.87
C LEU A 267 10.83 -14.16 -16.57
N SER A 268 9.85 -13.27 -16.67
CA SER A 268 9.23 -12.62 -15.51
C SER A 268 8.02 -13.39 -14.99
N SER A 269 8.02 -13.72 -13.69
CA SER A 269 6.88 -14.38 -13.04
C SER A 269 5.65 -13.48 -12.89
N GLN A 270 5.87 -12.19 -12.69
CA GLN A 270 4.82 -11.20 -12.47
C GLN A 270 5.04 -9.94 -13.33
N PHE A 271 3.97 -9.28 -13.75
CA PHE A 271 4.01 -7.96 -14.38
C PHE A 271 3.35 -6.94 -13.46
N ILE A 272 4.14 -5.98 -12.97
CA ILE A 272 3.70 -4.93 -12.07
C ILE A 272 3.67 -3.61 -12.84
N VAL A 273 2.49 -3.04 -12.94
CA VAL A 273 2.24 -1.74 -13.57
C VAL A 273 2.17 -0.67 -12.49
N LEU A 274 3.17 0.20 -12.43
CA LEU A 274 3.14 1.40 -11.59
C LEU A 274 2.29 2.47 -12.30
N TRP A 275 0.98 2.41 -12.07
CA TRP A 275 0.02 3.20 -12.82
C TRP A 275 -0.04 4.65 -12.35
N ASP A 276 0.07 5.54 -13.32
CA ASP A 276 -0.30 6.95 -13.28
C ASP A 276 -1.15 7.30 -14.51
N GLU A 277 -1.60 8.55 -14.58
CA GLU A 277 -2.44 9.03 -15.68
C GLU A 277 -1.71 9.04 -17.04
N GLN A 278 -0.40 8.83 -17.08
CA GLN A 278 0.41 8.85 -18.30
C GLN A 278 0.81 7.44 -18.76
N TYR A 279 0.45 6.39 -18.02
CA TYR A 279 0.91 5.04 -18.35
C TYR A 279 0.45 4.59 -19.74
N PHE A 280 -0.87 4.68 -20.00
CA PHE A 280 -1.44 4.28 -21.30
C PHE A 280 -1.16 5.28 -22.43
N THR A 281 -0.61 6.46 -22.13
CA THR A 281 -0.21 7.44 -23.14
C THR A 281 1.22 7.21 -23.63
N ARG A 282 1.93 6.17 -23.16
CA ARG A 282 3.31 5.86 -23.53
C ARG A 282 3.41 4.54 -24.28
N LEU A 283 3.89 4.60 -25.51
CA LEU A 283 3.92 3.45 -26.42
C LEU A 283 4.80 2.29 -25.90
N TRP A 284 5.93 2.59 -25.26
CA TRP A 284 6.79 1.56 -24.64
C TRP A 284 6.08 0.80 -23.50
N CYS A 285 5.35 1.49 -22.62
CA CYS A 285 4.58 0.84 -21.55
C CYS A 285 3.44 -0.02 -22.12
N VAL A 286 2.82 0.46 -23.20
CA VAL A 286 1.80 -0.27 -23.95
C VAL A 286 2.36 -1.53 -24.60
N TYR A 287 3.54 -1.43 -25.23
CA TYR A 287 4.26 -2.57 -25.81
C TYR A 287 4.58 -3.62 -24.75
N GLU A 288 5.10 -3.22 -23.59
CA GLU A 288 5.41 -4.14 -22.50
C GLU A 288 4.16 -4.91 -22.03
N LEU A 289 3.02 -4.23 -21.92
CA LEU A 289 1.74 -4.86 -21.60
C LEU A 289 1.29 -5.84 -22.69
N ALA A 290 1.40 -5.45 -23.97
CA ALA A 290 1.04 -6.28 -25.12
C ALA A 290 1.87 -7.57 -25.14
N VAL A 291 3.18 -7.45 -25.04
CA VAL A 291 4.10 -8.58 -25.02
C VAL A 291 3.85 -9.47 -23.80
N PHE A 292 3.71 -8.89 -22.61
CA PHE A 292 3.43 -9.69 -21.41
C PHE A 292 2.14 -10.50 -21.54
N ARG A 293 1.08 -9.88 -22.07
CA ARG A 293 -0.23 -10.55 -22.25
C ARG A 293 -0.19 -11.64 -23.30
N ALA A 294 0.52 -11.44 -24.40
CA ALA A 294 0.69 -12.47 -25.41
C ALA A 294 1.48 -13.68 -24.87
N LEU A 295 2.55 -13.41 -24.11
CA LEU A 295 3.38 -14.46 -23.51
C LEU A 295 2.72 -15.16 -22.33
N ASN A 296 1.89 -14.44 -21.57
CA ASN A 296 1.30 -14.92 -20.33
C ASN A 296 -0.21 -14.60 -20.22
N PRO A 297 -1.07 -15.17 -21.09
CA PRO A 297 -2.49 -14.79 -21.16
C PRO A 297 -3.24 -14.95 -19.83
N ARG A 298 -2.84 -15.95 -19.03
CA ARG A 298 -3.49 -16.31 -17.75
C ARG A 298 -2.85 -15.67 -16.52
N ARG A 299 -1.66 -15.06 -16.64
CA ARG A 299 -1.01 -14.47 -15.46
C ARG A 299 -1.64 -13.13 -15.11
N PRO A 300 -1.82 -12.83 -13.82
CA PRO A 300 -2.38 -11.56 -13.41
C PRO A 300 -1.39 -10.42 -13.68
N VAL A 301 -1.92 -9.27 -14.09
CA VAL A 301 -1.18 -8.01 -14.10
C VAL A 301 -1.55 -7.24 -12.84
N LEU A 302 -0.55 -6.88 -12.04
CA LEU A 302 -0.75 -6.13 -10.81
C LEU A 302 -0.64 -4.63 -11.08
N PHE A 303 -1.73 -3.90 -10.91
CA PHE A 303 -1.76 -2.44 -11.03
C PHE A 303 -1.57 -1.76 -9.67
N LEU A 304 -0.54 -0.93 -9.55
CA LEU A 304 -0.24 -0.15 -8.34
C LEU A 304 -0.56 1.33 -8.57
N PRO A 305 -1.69 1.87 -8.05
CA PRO A 305 -2.03 3.28 -8.18
C PRO A 305 -1.11 4.17 -7.34
N MET A 306 -0.18 4.85 -8.00
CA MET A 306 0.90 5.58 -7.30
C MET A 306 0.40 6.75 -6.44
N ARG A 307 -0.61 7.52 -6.90
CA ARG A 307 -1.14 8.65 -6.13
C ARG A 307 -1.90 8.18 -4.88
N PHE A 308 -2.66 7.10 -5.00
CA PHE A 308 -3.32 6.49 -3.84
C PHE A 308 -2.30 6.06 -2.78
N CYS A 309 -1.25 5.32 -3.17
CA CYS A 309 -0.22 4.90 -2.22
C CYS A 309 0.46 6.09 -1.52
N PHE A 310 0.69 7.19 -2.24
CA PHE A 310 1.24 8.42 -1.66
C PHE A 310 0.28 9.08 -0.67
N ALA A 311 -0.97 9.32 -1.06
CA ALA A 311 -1.96 9.92 -0.19
C ALA A 311 -2.27 9.03 1.03
N ALA A 312 -2.21 7.71 0.86
CA ALA A 312 -2.30 6.75 1.94
C ALA A 312 -1.16 6.93 2.96
N ALA A 313 0.10 7.00 2.52
CA ALA A 313 1.21 7.24 3.44
C ALA A 313 1.10 8.58 4.17
N VAL A 314 0.64 9.65 3.49
CA VAL A 314 0.35 10.93 4.17
C VAL A 314 -0.69 10.74 5.27
N GLY A 315 -1.79 10.04 4.98
CA GLY A 315 -2.81 9.71 5.98
C GLY A 315 -2.24 8.95 7.17
N TYR A 316 -1.34 7.98 6.94
CA TYR A 316 -0.64 7.27 8.01
C TYR A 316 0.15 8.22 8.92
N PHE A 317 0.89 9.16 8.35
CA PHE A 317 1.65 10.12 9.16
C PHE A 317 0.75 11.06 9.98
N VAL A 318 -0.41 11.46 9.44
CA VAL A 318 -1.38 12.26 10.20
C VAL A 318 -1.94 11.44 11.37
N VAL A 319 -2.30 10.17 11.14
CA VAL A 319 -2.76 9.26 12.21
C VAL A 319 -1.68 9.06 13.26
N LEU A 320 -0.44 8.80 12.82
CA LEU A 320 0.70 8.63 13.72
C LEU A 320 0.92 9.88 14.58
N PHE A 321 0.86 11.08 13.98
CA PHE A 321 1.00 12.33 14.71
C PHE A 321 -0.14 12.53 15.72
N ALA A 322 -1.38 12.25 15.32
CA ALA A 322 -2.55 12.33 16.20
C ALA A 322 -2.41 11.43 17.42
N VAL A 323 -2.06 10.16 17.20
CA VAL A 323 -1.89 9.15 18.24
C VAL A 323 -0.70 9.46 19.15
N THR A 324 0.42 9.88 18.58
CA THR A 324 1.60 10.29 19.37
C THR A 324 1.28 11.52 20.21
N GLY A 325 0.47 12.44 19.68
CA GLY A 325 -0.10 13.56 20.42
C GLY A 325 -0.85 13.06 21.65
N VAL A 326 -1.84 12.18 21.49
CA VAL A 326 -2.59 11.58 22.63
C VAL A 326 -1.65 10.97 23.65
N ALA A 327 -0.74 10.10 23.21
CA ALA A 327 0.19 9.42 24.10
C ALA A 327 1.04 10.44 24.89
N GLY A 328 1.53 11.49 24.24
CA GLY A 328 2.28 12.57 24.88
C GLY A 328 1.45 13.38 25.89
N LEU A 329 0.16 13.59 25.61
CA LEU A 329 -0.75 14.31 26.51
C LEU A 329 -1.09 13.48 27.75
N SER A 330 -1.27 12.17 27.55
CA SER A 330 -1.43 11.23 28.64
C SER A 330 -0.17 11.06 29.49
N CYS A 331 1.00 11.53 29.02
CA CYS A 331 2.23 11.69 29.81
C CYS A 331 2.29 13.00 30.59
N GLY A 332 1.28 13.88 30.52
CA GLY A 332 1.18 15.09 31.33
C GLY A 332 1.42 14.90 32.84
N PRO A 333 0.96 13.81 33.48
CA PRO A 333 1.24 13.55 34.89
C PRO A 333 2.74 13.50 35.23
N ILE A 334 3.62 13.10 34.28
CA ILE A 334 5.08 13.14 34.48
C ILE A 334 5.57 14.55 34.78
N PHE A 335 5.00 15.54 34.08
CA PHE A 335 5.49 16.91 34.11
C PHE A 335 4.79 17.76 35.16
N PHE A 336 3.56 17.40 35.53
CA PHE A 336 2.69 18.24 36.38
C PHE A 336 2.29 17.60 37.72
N GLY A 337 2.70 16.35 38.00
CA GLY A 337 2.37 15.63 39.23
C GLY A 337 1.08 14.79 39.15
N ASP A 338 0.79 14.04 40.21
CA ASP A 338 -0.27 13.02 40.26
C ASP A 338 -1.69 13.58 40.40
N ASP A 339 -1.83 14.89 40.59
CA ASP A 339 -3.11 15.51 40.92
C ASP A 339 -3.97 15.67 39.65
N LEU A 340 -5.11 14.97 39.58
CA LEU A 340 -6.04 15.06 38.45
C LEU A 340 -6.57 16.49 38.27
N ASP A 341 -6.72 17.22 39.36
CA ASP A 341 -7.11 18.63 39.33
C ASP A 341 -5.98 19.50 38.76
N ALA A 342 -4.72 19.11 38.94
CA ALA A 342 -3.58 19.75 38.26
C ALA A 342 -3.51 19.38 36.76
N ILE A 343 -3.94 18.17 36.38
CA ILE A 343 -4.02 17.76 34.96
C ILE A 343 -5.18 18.48 34.25
N VAL A 344 -6.38 18.44 34.81
CA VAL A 344 -7.57 19.10 34.24
C VAL A 344 -7.43 20.63 34.33
N GLY A 345 -6.85 21.13 35.43
CA GLY A 345 -6.48 22.53 35.61
C GLY A 345 -5.24 22.96 34.82
N SER A 346 -4.51 22.01 34.21
CA SER A 346 -3.34 22.33 33.39
C SER A 346 -3.79 23.17 32.19
N PRO A 347 -3.15 24.31 31.92
CA PRO A 347 -3.44 25.10 30.73
C PRO A 347 -3.19 24.32 29.43
N LEU A 348 -2.49 23.18 29.49
CA LEU A 348 -2.21 22.34 28.33
C LEU A 348 -3.28 21.29 28.03
N PHE A 349 -4.13 20.89 28.99
CA PHE A 349 -5.08 19.76 28.82
C PHE A 349 -6.19 20.03 27.79
N TYR A 350 -6.78 21.22 27.80
CA TYR A 350 -7.80 21.57 26.81
C TYR A 350 -7.20 21.77 25.40
N PRO A 351 -6.09 22.52 25.22
CA PRO A 351 -5.41 22.60 23.92
C PRO A 351 -5.02 21.23 23.36
N ALA A 352 -4.53 20.35 24.23
CA ALA A 352 -4.19 18.97 23.94
C ALA A 352 -5.37 18.16 23.39
N LEU A 353 -6.49 18.17 24.10
CA LEU A 353 -7.72 17.52 23.68
C LEU A 353 -8.23 18.09 22.35
N VAL A 354 -8.15 19.41 22.17
CA VAL A 354 -8.50 20.08 20.92
C VAL A 354 -7.58 19.61 19.78
N VAL A 355 -6.26 19.57 19.98
CA VAL A 355 -5.31 19.08 18.96
C VAL A 355 -5.62 17.64 18.58
N PHE A 356 -5.95 16.77 19.54
CA PHE A 356 -6.36 15.40 19.25
C PHE A 356 -7.60 15.34 18.36
N TRP A 357 -8.69 16.01 18.75
CA TRP A 357 -9.94 15.99 17.98
C TRP A 357 -9.81 16.65 16.61
N VAL A 358 -9.04 17.74 16.50
CA VAL A 358 -8.70 18.37 15.23
C VAL A 358 -7.92 17.40 14.34
N SER A 359 -6.96 16.66 14.92
CA SER A 359 -6.17 15.67 14.18
C SER A 359 -7.02 14.47 13.74
N ALA A 360 -7.92 13.98 14.60
CA ALA A 360 -8.86 12.92 14.28
C ALA A 360 -9.83 13.34 13.16
N PHE A 361 -10.38 14.56 13.26
CA PHE A 361 -11.21 15.15 12.21
C PHE A 361 -10.43 15.30 10.90
N ALA A 362 -9.18 15.79 10.95
CA ALA A 362 -8.30 15.88 9.78
C ALA A 362 -8.03 14.50 9.16
N CYS A 363 -7.83 13.45 9.96
CA CYS A 363 -7.70 12.07 9.48
C CYS A 363 -8.96 11.60 8.75
N CYS A 364 -10.15 11.84 9.33
CA CYS A 364 -11.43 11.50 8.72
C CYS A 364 -11.60 12.24 7.38
N LEU A 365 -11.36 13.55 7.38
CA LEU A 365 -11.45 14.39 6.18
C LEU A 365 -10.48 13.91 5.09
N MET A 366 -9.23 13.63 5.45
CA MET A 366 -8.23 13.08 4.52
C MET A 366 -8.64 11.73 3.95
N THR A 367 -9.28 10.87 4.76
CA THR A 367 -9.80 9.58 4.30
C THR A 367 -10.93 9.76 3.28
N VAL A 368 -11.82 10.73 3.49
CA VAL A 368 -12.87 11.06 2.51
C VAL A 368 -12.25 11.61 1.22
N ILE A 369 -11.28 12.52 1.32
CA ILE A 369 -10.54 13.07 0.17
C ILE A 369 -9.80 11.95 -0.59
N LEU A 370 -9.24 10.98 0.12
CA LEU A 370 -8.60 9.82 -0.47
C LEU A 370 -9.61 8.96 -1.24
N GLY A 371 -10.81 8.76 -0.69
CA GLY A 371 -11.91 8.06 -1.36
C GLY A 371 -12.37 8.75 -2.64
N ALA A 372 -12.50 10.07 -2.57
CA ALA A 372 -12.80 10.91 -3.73
C ALA A 372 -11.71 10.83 -4.81
N THR A 373 -10.44 10.86 -4.39
CA THR A 373 -9.28 10.74 -5.29
C THR A 373 -9.23 9.35 -5.93
N LEU A 374 -9.53 8.30 -5.16
CA LEU A 374 -9.59 6.92 -5.64
C LEU A 374 -10.64 6.78 -6.75
N GLU A 375 -11.85 7.28 -6.51
CA GLU A 375 -12.92 7.20 -7.51
C GLU A 375 -12.53 7.92 -8.79
N ARG A 376 -11.95 9.13 -8.67
CA ARG A 376 -11.45 9.86 -9.84
C ARG A 376 -10.40 9.05 -10.61
N GLN A 377 -9.45 8.44 -9.91
CA GLN A 377 -8.43 7.60 -10.54
C GLN A 377 -9.03 6.38 -11.22
N ARG A 378 -10.03 5.76 -10.59
CA ARG A 378 -10.78 4.65 -11.16
C ARG A 378 -11.53 5.07 -12.43
N SER A 379 -12.28 6.18 -12.41
CA SER A 379 -13.01 6.68 -13.57
C SER A 379 -12.06 7.03 -14.72
N LEU A 380 -10.95 7.71 -14.42
CA LEU A 380 -9.95 8.05 -15.42
C LEU A 380 -9.30 6.81 -16.03
N LEU A 381 -8.96 5.80 -15.21
CA LEU A 381 -8.44 4.54 -15.73
C LEU A 381 -9.48 3.84 -16.61
N GLN A 382 -10.74 3.82 -16.20
CA GLN A 382 -11.81 3.24 -16.99
C GLN A 382 -11.96 3.95 -18.34
N GLU A 383 -11.95 5.28 -18.37
CA GLU A 383 -11.98 6.09 -19.58
C GLU A 383 -10.76 5.80 -20.48
N GLN A 384 -9.56 5.71 -19.90
CA GLN A 384 -8.34 5.36 -20.64
C GLN A 384 -8.42 3.96 -21.25
N LEU A 385 -9.02 2.99 -20.55
CA LEU A 385 -9.21 1.63 -21.07
C LEU A 385 -10.32 1.56 -22.12
N GLU A 386 -11.36 2.38 -22.00
CA GLU A 386 -12.47 2.45 -22.96
C GLU A 386 -12.04 3.10 -24.29
N SER A 387 -11.33 4.21 -24.20
CA SER A 387 -10.82 4.97 -25.35
C SER A 387 -9.43 4.50 -25.82
N PHE A 388 -8.88 3.45 -25.20
CA PHE A 388 -7.50 3.01 -25.41
C PHE A 388 -7.21 2.75 -26.89
N ASP A 389 -6.18 3.37 -27.45
CA ASP A 389 -5.65 3.03 -28.78
C ASP A 389 -4.13 3.10 -28.76
N ALA A 390 -3.47 1.98 -29.05
CA ALA A 390 -2.02 1.90 -29.15
C ALA A 390 -1.44 2.89 -30.17
N CYS A 391 -2.18 3.17 -31.27
CA CYS A 391 -1.78 4.18 -32.25
C CYS A 391 -1.79 5.60 -31.68
N GLN A 392 -2.52 5.90 -30.60
CA GLN A 392 -2.53 7.23 -30.00
C GLN A 392 -1.48 7.39 -28.89
N ALA A 393 -0.86 6.30 -28.44
CA ALA A 393 0.18 6.37 -27.42
C ALA A 393 1.41 7.11 -27.96
N GLY A 394 1.94 8.06 -27.19
CA GLY A 394 3.12 8.85 -27.54
C GLY A 394 4.41 8.04 -27.48
N CYS A 395 5.35 8.37 -28.37
CA CYS A 395 6.71 7.83 -28.38
C CYS A 395 7.69 8.97 -28.61
N SER A 396 8.83 8.97 -27.90
CA SER A 396 9.87 10.00 -28.06
C SER A 396 10.64 9.87 -29.36
N SER A 397 10.74 8.66 -29.91
CA SER A 397 11.40 8.35 -31.18
C SER A 397 10.36 7.91 -32.20
N GLN A 398 10.31 8.61 -33.33
CA GLN A 398 9.39 8.26 -34.43
C GLN A 398 9.81 6.96 -35.13
N ALA A 399 11.11 6.65 -35.16
CA ALA A 399 11.61 5.39 -35.70
C ALA A 399 11.11 4.21 -34.85
N ASP A 400 11.31 4.30 -33.52
CA ASP A 400 10.86 3.28 -32.57
C ASP A 400 9.34 3.10 -32.63
N ARG A 401 8.59 4.18 -32.87
CA ARG A 401 7.13 4.13 -32.96
C ARG A 401 6.65 3.15 -34.02
N ALA A 402 7.19 3.25 -35.24
CA ALA A 402 6.80 2.37 -36.34
C ALA A 402 7.18 0.92 -36.04
N GLU A 403 8.39 0.69 -35.52
CA GLU A 403 8.88 -0.64 -35.15
C GLU A 403 8.04 -1.28 -34.03
N ILE A 404 7.72 -0.53 -32.98
CA ILE A 404 6.92 -1.03 -31.84
C ILE A 404 5.50 -1.35 -32.27
N LEU A 405 4.84 -0.48 -33.05
CA LEU A 405 3.48 -0.74 -33.53
C LEU A 405 3.45 -1.95 -34.46
N ALA A 406 4.43 -2.08 -35.36
CA ALA A 406 4.57 -3.26 -36.20
C ALA A 406 4.82 -4.53 -35.37
N ALA A 407 5.62 -4.45 -34.30
CA ALA A 407 5.84 -5.56 -33.39
C ALA A 407 4.54 -5.97 -32.65
N ILE A 408 3.76 -5.01 -32.13
CA ILE A 408 2.46 -5.31 -31.52
C ILE A 408 1.51 -5.93 -32.55
N ALA A 409 1.45 -5.38 -33.76
CA ALA A 409 0.63 -5.93 -34.84
C ALA A 409 1.03 -7.38 -35.18
N GLY A 410 2.33 -7.66 -35.27
CA GLY A 410 2.86 -9.01 -35.53
C GLY A 410 2.54 -10.01 -34.41
N ILE A 411 2.63 -9.59 -33.13
CA ILE A 411 2.28 -10.42 -31.97
C ILE A 411 0.82 -10.91 -32.05
N TYR A 412 -0.06 -10.05 -32.56
CA TYR A 412 -1.50 -10.29 -32.61
C TYR A 412 -2.00 -10.61 -34.03
N GLU A 413 -1.11 -10.81 -35.01
CA GLU A 413 -1.45 -10.91 -36.45
C GLU A 413 -2.53 -11.95 -36.73
N GLY A 414 -2.42 -13.14 -36.13
CA GLY A 414 -3.37 -14.25 -36.31
C GLY A 414 -4.79 -14.00 -35.79
N ILE A 415 -5.03 -12.91 -35.07
CA ILE A 415 -6.34 -12.57 -34.48
C ILE A 415 -6.82 -11.15 -34.79
N GLY A 416 -6.19 -10.45 -35.75
CA GLY A 416 -6.58 -9.10 -36.16
C GLY A 416 -5.53 -8.02 -35.84
N GLY A 417 -4.31 -8.42 -35.53
CA GLY A 417 -3.17 -7.52 -35.37
C GLY A 417 -3.37 -6.48 -34.27
N LEU A 418 -3.04 -5.23 -34.58
CA LEU A 418 -3.09 -4.13 -33.61
C LEU A 418 -4.50 -3.90 -33.04
N ASP A 419 -5.54 -4.11 -33.85
CA ASP A 419 -6.94 -3.96 -33.42
C ASP A 419 -7.33 -5.02 -32.39
N ALA A 420 -6.80 -6.24 -32.51
CA ALA A 420 -7.05 -7.30 -31.55
C ALA A 420 -6.43 -6.97 -30.17
N PHE A 421 -5.24 -6.38 -30.15
CA PHE A 421 -4.63 -5.88 -28.92
C PHE A 421 -5.44 -4.74 -28.31
N ASN A 422 -5.85 -3.75 -29.12
CA ASN A 422 -6.72 -2.66 -28.68
C ASN A 422 -8.03 -3.19 -28.09
N GLN A 423 -8.67 -4.17 -28.74
CA GLN A 423 -9.88 -4.84 -28.24
C GLN A 423 -9.63 -5.59 -26.94
N MET A 424 -8.49 -6.28 -26.80
CA MET A 424 -8.11 -6.95 -25.55
C MET A 424 -7.99 -5.97 -24.38
N VAL A 425 -7.36 -4.81 -24.58
CA VAL A 425 -7.26 -3.78 -23.53
C VAL A 425 -8.63 -3.14 -23.23
N ARG A 426 -9.47 -2.95 -24.26
CA ARG A 426 -10.84 -2.45 -24.12
C ARG A 426 -11.82 -3.50 -23.57
N SER A 427 -11.41 -4.76 -23.47
CA SER A 427 -12.29 -5.86 -23.10
C SER A 427 -12.87 -5.67 -21.69
N PRO A 428 -14.13 -6.07 -21.45
CA PRO A 428 -14.72 -6.05 -20.11
C PRO A 428 -13.93 -6.86 -19.10
N GLU A 429 -13.30 -7.97 -19.52
CA GLU A 429 -12.53 -8.87 -18.65
C GLU A 429 -11.26 -8.19 -18.14
N PHE A 430 -10.48 -7.58 -19.05
CA PHE A 430 -9.28 -6.85 -18.66
C PHE A 430 -9.64 -5.62 -17.81
N LYS A 431 -10.68 -4.87 -18.22
CA LYS A 431 -11.20 -3.74 -17.43
C LYS A 431 -11.60 -4.17 -16.03
N HIS A 432 -12.39 -5.23 -15.90
CA HIS A 432 -12.83 -5.74 -14.60
C HIS A 432 -11.62 -6.12 -13.74
N GLN A 433 -10.64 -6.84 -14.31
CA GLN A 433 -9.42 -7.20 -13.59
C GLN A 433 -8.67 -5.97 -13.06
N VAL A 434 -8.48 -4.96 -13.90
CA VAL A 434 -7.73 -3.74 -13.54
C VAL A 434 -8.50 -2.86 -12.55
N VAL A 435 -9.79 -2.64 -12.81
CA VAL A 435 -10.66 -1.80 -11.98
C VAL A 435 -10.92 -2.45 -10.62
N GLN A 436 -11.04 -3.77 -10.55
CA GLN A 436 -11.21 -4.49 -9.29
C GLN A 436 -10.00 -4.32 -8.36
N ILE A 437 -8.78 -4.21 -8.91
CA ILE A 437 -7.57 -3.92 -8.12
C ILE A 437 -7.65 -2.54 -7.47
N LEU A 438 -8.25 -1.56 -8.16
CA LEU A 438 -8.50 -0.21 -7.63
C LEU A 438 -9.76 -0.12 -6.75
N SER A 439 -10.49 -1.22 -6.55
CA SER A 439 -11.64 -1.18 -5.65
C SER A 439 -11.19 -0.84 -4.22
N THR A 440 -11.99 -0.02 -3.53
CA THR A 440 -11.78 0.33 -2.13
C THR A 440 -11.50 -0.90 -1.27
N ARG A 441 -12.19 -2.01 -1.56
CA ARG A 441 -12.03 -3.29 -0.85
C ARG A 441 -10.65 -3.91 -1.00
N SER A 442 -10.15 -4.00 -2.23
CA SER A 442 -8.82 -4.54 -2.53
C SER A 442 -7.74 -3.75 -1.80
N LEU A 443 -7.85 -2.43 -1.84
CA LEU A 443 -6.90 -1.52 -1.22
C LEU A 443 -6.97 -1.55 0.31
N VAL A 444 -8.18 -1.64 0.88
CA VAL A 444 -8.36 -1.77 2.33
C VAL A 444 -7.73 -3.07 2.83
N ARG A 445 -7.99 -4.20 2.18
CA ARG A 445 -7.52 -5.50 2.67
C ARG A 445 -5.99 -5.64 2.69
N GLY A 446 -5.30 -5.19 1.64
CA GLY A 446 -3.86 -5.37 1.52
C GLY A 446 -3.01 -4.31 2.21
N ARG A 447 -3.48 -3.05 2.21
CA ARG A 447 -2.64 -1.87 2.55
C ARG A 447 -3.07 -1.14 3.82
N MET A 448 -4.27 -1.41 4.35
CA MET A 448 -4.70 -0.78 5.61
C MET A 448 -4.06 -1.39 6.85
N SER A 449 -3.47 -2.58 6.76
CA SER A 449 -2.66 -3.16 7.84
C SER A 449 -1.58 -2.18 8.33
N PHE A 450 -0.98 -1.42 7.42
CA PHE A 450 0.00 -0.37 7.76
C PHE A 450 -0.62 0.77 8.57
N PHE A 451 -1.88 1.15 8.32
CA PHE A 451 -2.57 2.20 9.05
C PHE A 451 -3.02 1.80 10.45
N LEU A 452 -3.19 0.50 10.70
CA LEU A 452 -3.59 0.00 12.02
C LEU A 452 -2.44 0.04 13.03
N ILE A 453 -1.19 0.20 12.57
CA ILE A 453 0.00 0.08 13.42
C ILE A 453 0.03 1.08 14.58
N PRO A 454 -0.16 2.41 14.39
CA PRO A 454 -0.14 3.34 15.50
C PRO A 454 -1.23 3.03 16.51
N MET A 455 -2.37 2.50 16.04
CA MET A 455 -3.48 2.10 16.89
C MET A 455 -3.15 0.85 17.71
N VAL A 456 -2.50 -0.16 17.11
CA VAL A 456 -1.99 -1.33 17.86
C VAL A 456 -1.04 -0.89 18.98
N CYS A 457 -0.14 0.05 18.68
CA CYS A 457 0.80 0.57 19.69
C CYS A 457 0.05 1.32 20.80
N LEU A 458 -0.95 2.14 20.44
CA LEU A 458 -1.83 2.82 21.39
C LEU A 458 -2.63 1.84 22.25
N MET A 459 -2.97 0.66 21.72
CA MET A 459 -3.67 -0.35 22.52
C MET A 459 -2.82 -0.93 23.63
N GLY A 460 -1.56 -1.26 23.35
CA GLY A 460 -0.64 -1.70 24.41
C GLY A 460 -0.49 -0.64 25.49
N TYR A 461 -0.43 0.63 25.06
CA TYR A 461 -0.42 1.79 25.95
C TYR A 461 -1.67 1.84 26.86
N VAL A 462 -2.88 1.74 26.28
CA VAL A 462 -4.13 1.73 27.06
C VAL A 462 -4.24 0.49 27.95
N SER A 463 -3.72 -0.66 27.52
CA SER A 463 -3.74 -1.90 28.31
C SER A 463 -2.89 -1.80 29.58
N CYS A 464 -1.77 -1.06 29.55
CA CYS A 464 -0.99 -0.77 30.75
C CYS A 464 -1.75 0.13 31.72
N ALA A 465 -2.48 1.13 31.19
CA ALA A 465 -3.24 2.09 32.00
C ALA A 465 -4.32 1.42 32.85
N ILE A 466 -4.87 0.28 32.41
CA ILE A 466 -5.94 -0.43 33.12
C ILE A 466 -5.47 -1.61 33.96
N ALA A 467 -4.15 -1.87 34.03
CA ALA A 467 -3.53 -3.07 34.64
C ALA A 467 -4.03 -3.43 36.06
N HIS A 468 -4.49 -2.43 36.83
CA HIS A 468 -4.96 -2.60 38.20
C HIS A 468 -6.47 -2.84 38.36
N LYS A 469 -7.22 -2.86 37.26
CA LYS A 469 -8.67 -3.13 37.28
C LYS A 469 -8.95 -4.63 37.39
N SER A 470 -10.20 -4.99 37.68
CA SER A 470 -10.60 -6.41 37.76
C SER A 470 -10.31 -7.14 36.43
N VAL A 471 -10.10 -8.46 36.50
CA VAL A 471 -9.89 -9.31 35.31
C VAL A 471 -11.03 -9.15 34.30
N LEU A 472 -12.26 -8.97 34.78
CA LEU A 472 -13.42 -8.72 33.94
C LEU A 472 -13.31 -7.40 33.16
N ALA A 473 -12.88 -6.32 33.81
CA ALA A 473 -12.67 -5.03 33.15
C ALA A 473 -11.59 -5.13 32.05
N HIS A 474 -10.49 -5.83 32.33
CA HIS A 474 -9.45 -6.11 31.34
C HIS A 474 -9.99 -6.85 30.13
N LEU A 475 -10.77 -7.92 30.36
CA LEU A 475 -11.34 -8.72 29.28
C LEU A 475 -12.28 -7.87 28.42
N ILE A 476 -13.16 -7.08 29.03
CA ILE A 476 -14.10 -6.20 28.31
C ILE A 476 -13.33 -5.16 27.49
N THR A 477 -12.37 -4.47 28.09
CA THR A 477 -11.58 -3.45 27.37
C THR A 477 -10.80 -4.10 26.23
N TYR A 478 -10.14 -5.24 26.45
CA TYR A 478 -9.39 -5.92 25.40
C TYR A 478 -10.29 -6.38 24.24
N ILE A 479 -11.47 -6.94 24.53
CA ILE A 479 -12.44 -7.33 23.51
C ILE A 479 -12.91 -6.11 22.72
N ALA A 480 -13.28 -5.01 23.38
CA ALA A 480 -13.74 -3.79 22.71
C ALA A 480 -12.65 -3.20 21.80
N LEU A 481 -11.42 -3.20 22.30
CA LEU A 481 -10.25 -2.62 21.66
C LEU A 481 -9.78 -3.45 20.46
N VAL A 482 -9.72 -4.78 20.59
CA VAL A 482 -9.45 -5.71 19.48
C VAL A 482 -10.57 -5.63 18.43
N SER A 483 -11.83 -5.56 18.86
CA SER A 483 -12.97 -5.38 17.96
C SER A 483 -12.86 -4.07 17.16
N TRP A 484 -12.44 -2.98 17.80
CA TRP A 484 -12.20 -1.71 17.13
C TRP A 484 -11.05 -1.79 16.12
N LEU A 485 -9.93 -2.43 16.44
CA LEU A 485 -8.83 -2.58 15.48
C LEU A 485 -9.17 -3.45 14.29
N VAL A 486 -9.73 -4.62 14.54
CA VAL A 486 -9.87 -5.67 13.53
C VAL A 486 -11.08 -5.39 12.65
N ALA A 487 -12.14 -4.83 13.22
CA ALA A 487 -13.40 -4.60 12.53
C ALA A 487 -13.77 -3.12 12.43
N GLY A 488 -13.78 -2.40 13.55
CA GLY A 488 -14.29 -1.02 13.62
C GLY A 488 -13.55 -0.05 12.70
N LEU A 489 -12.22 0.03 12.83
CA LEU A 489 -11.38 0.97 12.09
C LEU A 489 -11.34 0.64 10.59
N PRO A 490 -11.11 -0.61 10.13
CA PRO A 490 -11.21 -0.95 8.70
C PRO A 490 -12.58 -0.65 8.10
N LEU A 491 -13.67 -0.97 8.81
CA LEU A 491 -15.03 -0.66 8.37
C LEU A 491 -15.23 0.85 8.23
N PHE A 492 -14.85 1.60 9.26
CA PHE A 492 -14.98 3.04 9.30
C PHE A 492 -14.18 3.71 8.18
N THR A 493 -12.92 3.29 7.97
CA THR A 493 -12.10 3.75 6.84
C THR A 493 -12.75 3.42 5.51
N ALA A 494 -13.28 2.20 5.34
CA ALA A 494 -13.98 1.81 4.12
C ALA A 494 -15.23 2.68 3.85
N LEU A 495 -16.02 2.97 4.89
CA LEU A 495 -17.20 3.84 4.80
C LEU A 495 -16.81 5.28 4.42
N LEU A 496 -15.75 5.83 5.01
CA LEU A 496 -15.25 7.17 4.66
C LEU A 496 -14.72 7.23 3.22
N LEU A 497 -13.96 6.22 2.80
CA LEU A 497 -13.49 6.11 1.42
C LEU A 497 -14.67 6.02 0.44
N GLU A 498 -15.68 5.22 0.77
CA GLU A 498 -16.87 5.08 -0.06
C GLU A 498 -17.71 6.36 -0.12
N ARG A 499 -17.89 7.07 1.01
CA ARG A 499 -18.55 8.38 1.03
C ARG A 499 -17.84 9.38 0.12
N GLY A 500 -16.51 9.40 0.16
CA GLY A 500 -15.69 10.21 -0.76
C GLY A 500 -15.92 9.84 -2.22
N SER A 501 -15.88 8.55 -2.53
CA SER A 501 -16.14 8.02 -3.89
C SER A 501 -17.54 8.38 -4.39
N ARG A 502 -18.59 8.13 -3.60
CA ARG A 502 -19.99 8.46 -3.95
C ARG A 502 -20.19 9.96 -4.19
N THR A 503 -19.56 10.81 -3.39
CA THR A 503 -19.63 12.27 -3.55
C THR A 503 -19.08 12.71 -4.89
N VAL A 504 -17.97 12.11 -5.32
CA VAL A 504 -17.41 12.40 -6.65
C VAL A 504 -18.28 11.81 -7.77
N GLY A 505 -18.79 10.59 -7.59
CA GLY A 505 -19.67 9.94 -8.57
C GLY A 505 -21.02 10.64 -8.77
N SER A 506 -21.55 11.33 -7.76
CA SER A 506 -22.76 12.17 -7.91
C SER A 506 -22.45 13.46 -8.67
N LEU A 507 -21.32 14.12 -8.36
CA LEU A 507 -20.87 15.32 -9.08
C LEU A 507 -20.55 15.03 -10.54
N ALA A 508 -19.88 13.91 -10.83
CA ALA A 508 -19.54 13.50 -12.20
C ALA A 508 -20.79 13.26 -13.07
N ARG A 509 -21.85 12.67 -12.49
CA ARG A 509 -23.13 12.46 -13.20
C ARG A 509 -23.88 13.76 -13.48
N SER A 510 -23.76 14.75 -12.60
CA SER A 510 -24.42 16.05 -12.77
C SER A 510 -23.74 16.93 -13.84
N GLU A 511 -22.46 16.73 -14.12
CA GLU A 511 -21.67 17.59 -15.02
C GLU A 511 -20.93 16.76 -16.10
N SER A 512 -21.72 16.10 -16.95
CA SER A 512 -21.23 15.13 -17.95
C SER A 512 -20.24 15.68 -18.98
N SER A 513 -20.09 17.01 -19.13
CA SER A 513 -19.20 17.63 -20.13
C SER A 513 -17.95 18.33 -19.57
N HIS A 514 -17.84 18.57 -18.26
CA HIS A 514 -16.79 19.45 -17.69
C HIS A 514 -16.14 18.98 -16.39
N PHE A 515 -16.27 17.70 -16.03
CA PHE A 515 -15.71 17.15 -14.80
C PHE A 515 -14.19 17.38 -14.61
N SER A 516 -13.40 17.44 -15.69
CA SER A 516 -11.97 17.76 -15.63
C SER A 516 -11.67 19.21 -15.19
N ARG A 517 -12.59 20.15 -15.45
CA ARG A 517 -12.49 21.56 -15.03
C ARG A 517 -12.92 21.78 -13.58
N LEU A 518 -13.78 20.92 -13.03
CA LEU A 518 -14.27 21.05 -11.65
C LEU A 518 -13.17 21.02 -10.57
N LEU A 519 -12.03 20.42 -10.87
CA LEU A 519 -10.94 20.26 -9.91
C LEU A 519 -9.73 21.17 -10.21
N SER A 520 -9.78 21.99 -11.27
CA SER A 520 -8.86 23.12 -11.39
C SER A 520 -9.28 24.20 -10.38
N CYS A 521 -8.32 24.98 -9.87
CA CYS A 521 -8.39 25.69 -8.59
C CYS A 521 -9.56 26.69 -8.36
N ALA A 522 -10.47 26.91 -9.30
CA ALA A 522 -11.49 27.96 -9.25
C ALA A 522 -12.95 27.50 -9.42
N SER A 523 -13.26 26.21 -9.39
CA SER A 523 -14.63 25.75 -9.67
C SER A 523 -15.55 25.69 -8.43
N PRO A 524 -16.87 25.95 -8.60
CA PRO A 524 -17.87 25.82 -7.54
C PRO A 524 -18.05 24.39 -7.00
N GLY A 525 -17.68 23.35 -7.75
CA GLY A 525 -17.79 21.96 -7.26
C GLY A 525 -16.83 21.62 -6.13
N ARG A 526 -15.73 22.36 -5.96
CA ARG A 526 -14.80 22.18 -4.83
C ARG A 526 -15.47 22.48 -3.49
N GLY A 527 -16.36 23.47 -3.45
CA GLY A 527 -17.15 23.81 -2.27
C GLY A 527 -18.10 22.68 -1.87
N ARG A 528 -18.79 22.06 -2.84
CA ARG A 528 -19.70 20.93 -2.59
C ARG A 528 -18.96 19.70 -2.07
N LEU A 529 -17.82 19.35 -2.68
CA LEU A 529 -16.99 18.23 -2.21
C LEU A 529 -16.45 18.48 -0.80
N ALA A 530 -15.95 19.70 -0.52
CA ALA A 530 -15.47 20.06 0.80
C ALA A 530 -16.58 19.97 1.85
N LEU A 531 -17.76 20.52 1.58
CA LEU A 531 -18.91 20.47 2.49
C LEU A 531 -19.37 19.04 2.78
N ALA A 532 -19.51 18.21 1.73
CA ALA A 532 -19.88 16.81 1.88
C ALA A 532 -18.82 16.00 2.66
N SER A 533 -17.53 16.33 2.45
CA SER A 533 -16.44 15.69 3.17
C SER A 533 -16.41 16.12 4.64
N CYS A 534 -16.64 17.40 4.93
CA CYS A 534 -16.78 17.91 6.30
C CYS A 534 -17.95 17.26 7.02
N ARG A 535 -19.15 17.20 6.40
CA ARG A 535 -20.31 16.50 6.98
C ARG A 535 -19.99 15.04 7.28
N SER A 536 -19.39 14.34 6.32
CA SER A 536 -19.00 12.93 6.49
C SER A 536 -18.01 12.75 7.63
N ALA A 537 -17.01 13.63 7.75
CA ALA A 537 -16.02 13.62 8.82
C ALA A 537 -16.65 13.94 10.19
N THR A 538 -17.58 14.90 10.25
CA THR A 538 -18.31 15.26 11.48
C THR A 538 -19.12 14.08 12.00
N GLU A 539 -19.93 13.45 11.15
CA GLU A 539 -20.68 12.24 11.52
C GLU A 539 -19.75 11.13 12.03
N ALA A 540 -18.60 10.97 11.37
CA ALA A 540 -17.57 10.03 11.77
C ALA A 540 -17.01 10.32 13.18
N VAL A 541 -16.68 11.58 13.46
CA VAL A 541 -16.17 12.02 14.77
C VAL A 541 -17.24 11.84 15.85
N LEU A 542 -18.50 12.13 15.57
CA LEU A 542 -19.61 11.90 16.51
C LEU A 542 -19.76 10.41 16.86
N CYS A 543 -19.63 9.50 15.89
CA CYS A 543 -19.63 8.06 16.16
C CYS A 543 -18.43 7.62 17.04
N MET A 544 -17.25 8.18 16.80
CA MET A 544 -16.07 7.93 17.65
C MET A 544 -16.30 8.45 19.07
N LEU A 545 -16.83 9.67 19.23
CA LEU A 545 -17.17 10.26 20.53
C LEU A 545 -18.18 9.41 21.31
N ALA A 546 -19.25 8.95 20.65
CA ALA A 546 -20.24 8.08 21.28
C ALA A 546 -19.60 6.75 21.75
N SER A 547 -18.68 6.20 20.97
CA SER A 547 -17.98 4.96 21.33
C SER A 547 -17.02 5.16 22.50
N VAL A 548 -16.31 6.28 22.54
CA VAL A 548 -15.46 6.68 23.67
C VAL A 548 -16.31 6.90 24.93
N ALA A 549 -17.46 7.57 24.82
CA ALA A 549 -18.38 7.75 25.93
C ALA A 549 -18.85 6.39 26.50
N VAL A 550 -19.20 5.43 25.64
CA VAL A 550 -19.56 4.07 26.07
C VAL A 550 -18.41 3.37 26.78
N MET A 551 -17.17 3.51 26.31
CA MET A 551 -16.00 2.96 27.01
C MET A 551 -15.80 3.61 28.39
N ILE A 552 -15.96 4.93 28.50
CA ILE A 552 -15.86 5.66 29.78
C ILE A 552 -16.94 5.18 30.76
N LEU A 553 -18.18 5.02 30.29
CA LEU A 553 -19.28 4.48 31.09
C LEU A 553 -18.99 3.06 31.60
N ALA A 554 -18.31 2.24 30.80
CA ALA A 554 -17.94 0.89 31.18
C ALA A 554 -16.78 0.84 32.20
N MET A 555 -15.90 1.85 32.23
CA MET A 555 -14.75 1.92 33.15
C MET A 555 -15.15 2.27 34.59
N ASP A 556 -16.29 2.94 34.79
CA ASP A 556 -16.79 3.31 36.13
C ASP A 556 -18.32 3.12 36.23
N PRO A 557 -18.80 1.86 36.28
CA PRO A 557 -20.23 1.56 36.28
C PRO A 557 -20.97 2.21 37.45
N GLY A 558 -20.30 2.29 38.60
CA GLY A 558 -20.87 2.75 39.86
C GLY A 558 -21.31 4.21 39.82
N LYS A 559 -20.54 5.08 39.15
CA LYS A 559 -20.92 6.50 38.98
C LYS A 559 -22.19 6.70 38.16
N PHE A 560 -22.56 5.72 37.33
CA PHE A 560 -23.73 5.79 36.45
C PHE A 560 -24.86 4.85 36.87
N GLY A 561 -24.76 4.22 38.05
CA GLY A 561 -25.76 3.28 38.55
C GLY A 561 -25.89 2.00 37.71
N LEU A 562 -24.87 1.66 36.91
CA LEU A 562 -24.86 0.44 36.10
C LEU A 562 -24.19 -0.70 36.89
N ASN A 563 -24.77 -1.90 36.80
CA ASN A 563 -24.08 -3.12 37.23
C ASN A 563 -23.18 -3.66 36.11
N ALA A 564 -22.26 -4.57 36.44
CA ALA A 564 -21.31 -5.14 35.48
C ALA A 564 -22.01 -5.74 34.24
N SER A 565 -23.16 -6.38 34.44
CA SER A 565 -24.00 -6.94 33.37
C SER A 565 -24.52 -5.86 32.41
N GLY A 566 -24.96 -4.72 32.93
CA GLY A 566 -25.41 -3.57 32.15
C GLY A 566 -24.31 -3.01 31.27
N CYS A 567 -23.08 -2.88 31.79
CA CYS A 567 -21.93 -2.44 31.00
C CYS A 567 -21.61 -3.40 29.85
N VAL A 568 -21.66 -4.72 30.09
CA VAL A 568 -21.44 -5.73 29.05
C VAL A 568 -22.53 -5.66 27.97
N LEU A 569 -23.79 -5.50 28.35
CA LEU A 569 -24.90 -5.37 27.39
C LEU A 569 -24.79 -4.10 26.54
N VAL A 570 -24.43 -2.96 27.14
CA VAL A 570 -24.20 -1.71 26.40
C VAL A 570 -23.02 -1.87 25.44
N ALA A 571 -21.90 -2.43 25.89
CA ALA A 571 -20.74 -2.68 25.04
C ALA A 571 -21.07 -3.64 23.88
N LEU A 572 -21.74 -4.75 24.14
CA LEU A 572 -22.17 -5.70 23.09
C LEU A 572 -23.17 -5.05 22.13
N GLY A 573 -24.14 -4.29 22.63
CA GLY A 573 -25.13 -3.59 21.80
C GLY A 573 -24.49 -2.59 20.82
N VAL A 574 -23.42 -1.93 21.23
CA VAL A 574 -22.69 -0.95 20.39
C VAL A 574 -21.69 -1.63 19.45
N HIS A 575 -20.93 -2.63 19.92
CA HIS A 575 -19.84 -3.22 19.15
C HIS A 575 -20.27 -4.37 18.23
N LEU A 576 -21.30 -5.15 18.59
CA LEU A 576 -21.75 -6.29 17.78
C LEU A 576 -22.21 -5.86 16.36
N PRO A 577 -22.96 -4.76 16.17
CA PRO A 577 -23.30 -4.28 14.84
C PRO A 577 -22.07 -3.86 14.01
N LEU A 578 -21.05 -3.26 14.64
CA LEU A 578 -19.80 -2.89 13.98
C LEU A 578 -19.03 -4.12 13.50
N VAL A 579 -18.91 -5.15 14.35
CA VAL A 579 -18.24 -6.41 14.02
C VAL A 579 -18.97 -7.14 12.89
N LEU A 580 -20.31 -7.24 12.96
CA LEU A 580 -21.12 -7.87 11.92
C LEU A 580 -21.06 -7.09 10.60
N GLY A 581 -21.10 -5.76 10.66
CA GLY A 581 -20.94 -4.89 9.48
C GLY A 581 -19.59 -5.08 8.80
N ALA A 582 -18.50 -5.10 9.59
CA ALA A 582 -17.15 -5.33 9.10
C ALA A 582 -17.01 -6.72 8.48
N TYR A 583 -17.56 -7.76 9.12
CA TYR A 583 -17.55 -9.12 8.61
C TYR A 583 -18.26 -9.22 7.25
N CYS A 584 -19.46 -8.65 7.14
CA CYS A 584 -20.21 -8.63 5.88
C CYS A 584 -19.44 -7.91 4.76
N LEU A 585 -18.78 -6.79 5.08
CA LEU A 585 -18.04 -5.99 4.11
C LEU A 585 -16.71 -6.63 3.69
N LEU A 586 -15.93 -7.14 4.65
CA LEU A 586 -14.57 -7.64 4.43
C LEU A 586 -14.56 -9.09 3.93
N VAL A 587 -15.46 -9.95 4.44
CA VAL A 587 -15.46 -11.40 4.18
C VAL A 587 -16.44 -11.77 3.07
N ARG A 588 -17.70 -11.33 3.17
CA ARG A 588 -18.74 -11.77 2.21
C ARG A 588 -18.74 -10.99 0.90
N GLY A 589 -18.12 -9.82 0.86
CA GLY A 589 -18.18 -8.94 -0.31
C GLY A 589 -19.61 -8.51 -0.66
N ALA A 590 -20.55 -8.62 0.27
CA ALA A 590 -21.93 -8.17 0.05
C ALA A 590 -21.92 -6.66 -0.21
N PRO A 591 -22.72 -6.14 -1.16
CA PRO A 591 -22.95 -4.70 -1.25
C PRO A 591 -23.44 -4.19 0.11
N LEU A 592 -22.94 -3.04 0.55
CA LEU A 592 -23.46 -2.41 1.77
C LEU A 592 -24.96 -2.18 1.57
N PRO A 593 -25.79 -2.41 2.61
CA PRO A 593 -27.17 -1.95 2.54
C PRO A 593 -27.17 -0.46 2.19
N PRO A 594 -28.12 0.02 1.35
CA PRO A 594 -28.24 1.45 1.09
C PRO A 594 -28.26 2.17 2.45
N ALA A 595 -27.43 3.20 2.58
CA ALA A 595 -27.46 4.03 3.78
C ALA A 595 -28.91 4.51 3.92
N PRO A 596 -29.50 4.51 5.13
CA PRO A 596 -30.83 5.06 5.29
C PRO A 596 -30.79 6.48 4.74
N ASP A 597 -31.64 6.77 3.76
CA ASP A 597 -31.82 8.13 3.26
C ASP A 597 -32.26 8.96 4.47
N VAL A 598 -31.31 9.66 5.07
CA VAL A 598 -31.60 10.64 6.11
C VAL A 598 -32.44 11.68 5.40
N LEU A 599 -33.75 11.64 5.69
CA LEU A 599 -34.77 12.62 5.28
C LEU A 599 -34.11 13.99 5.19
N VAL A 600 -33.77 14.38 3.96
CA VAL A 600 -33.51 15.79 3.65
C VAL A 600 -34.89 16.41 3.73
N VAL A 601 -35.22 16.93 4.91
CA VAL A 601 -36.40 17.78 5.09
C VAL A 601 -36.24 18.90 4.06
N GLY A 602 -37.09 18.87 3.03
CA GLY A 602 -37.11 19.87 1.98
C GLY A 602 -37.32 21.24 2.61
N GLY A 603 -36.32 22.11 2.48
CA GLY A 603 -36.42 23.51 2.82
C GLY A 603 -37.13 24.26 1.68
N ASP A 604 -38.42 24.03 1.52
CA ASP A 604 -39.31 24.91 0.77
C ASP A 604 -40.24 25.61 1.76
N ALA A 605 -39.69 26.61 2.45
CA ALA A 605 -40.42 27.67 3.14
C ALA A 605 -39.49 28.87 3.34
N CYS A 606 -39.38 29.70 2.31
CA CYS A 606 -38.99 31.10 2.42
C CYS A 606 -39.79 31.90 1.40
#